data_AF-A0A382PJJ8-F1
#
_entry.id   AF-A0A382PJJ8-F1
#
_cell.length_a   1.000
_cell.length_b   1.000
_cell.length_c   1.000
_cell.angle_alpha   90.00
_cell.angle_beta   90.00
_cell.angle_gamma   90.00
#
_symmetry.space_group_name_H-M   'P 1'
#
loop_
_entity.id
_entity.type
_entity.pdbx_description
1 polymer ?
#
loop_
_entity_poly.entity_id
_entity_poly.type
_entity_poly.pdbx_seq_one_letter_code
_entity_poly.pdbx_strand_id
1 'polypeptide(L)'
;MTIDSKNVRATLGKHILADGYEPVMDMKKSHGSWLVDERDGSEYLDMFSMFASGAVGYNHPDIQAGKDRLTAAALYKPTLSDIYNIQYAEFVEKFSNTAIPEYLPHAFFIEGGALGVENALKVAFDWKVRKNMEKAKGKKGGKIIHFKQAFHGRT
;
A
#
# COMPACT_ATOMS: atom_id res chain seq x y z
N MET A 1 24.46 -14.54 8.89
CA MET A 1 25.04 -14.72 7.54
C MET A 1 24.67 -13.51 6.73
N THR A 2 25.62 -12.91 6.03
CA THR A 2 25.39 -11.74 5.17
C THR A 2 25.35 -12.22 3.72
N ILE A 3 24.29 -11.88 2.99
CA ILE A 3 24.16 -12.19 1.56
C ILE A 3 24.95 -11.13 0.78
N ASP A 4 25.80 -11.55 -0.15
CA ASP A 4 26.46 -10.65 -1.10
C ASP A 4 25.45 -10.10 -2.12
N SER A 5 25.50 -8.81 -2.43
CA SER A 5 24.53 -8.15 -3.34
C SER A 5 24.46 -8.83 -4.71
N LYS A 6 25.57 -9.38 -5.21
CA LYS A 6 25.62 -10.11 -6.50
C LYS A 6 24.92 -11.46 -6.45
N ASN A 7 24.64 -11.99 -5.26
CA ASN A 7 24.00 -13.28 -5.06
C ASN A 7 22.52 -13.19 -4.66
N VAL A 8 21.94 -11.98 -4.59
CA VAL A 8 20.53 -11.78 -4.17
C VAL A 8 19.57 -12.58 -5.04
N ARG A 9 19.65 -12.46 -6.37
CA ARG A 9 18.73 -13.15 -7.30
C ARG A 9 18.87 -14.67 -7.23
N ALA A 10 20.09 -15.19 -7.20
CA ALA A 10 20.35 -16.62 -7.05
C ALA A 10 19.83 -17.16 -5.70
N THR A 11 19.88 -16.35 -4.65
CA THR A 11 19.35 -16.72 -3.33
C THR A 11 17.83 -16.75 -3.33
N LEU A 12 17.19 -15.71 -3.86
CA LEU A 12 15.72 -15.63 -3.98
C LEU A 12 15.17 -16.75 -4.89
N GLY A 13 15.84 -17.01 -6.02
CA GLY A 13 15.45 -18.01 -7.02
C GLY A 13 15.37 -19.45 -6.51
N LYS A 14 15.90 -19.74 -5.31
CA LYS A 14 15.74 -21.05 -4.65
C LYS A 14 14.31 -21.32 -4.21
N HIS A 15 13.53 -20.26 -3.96
CA HIS A 15 12.23 -20.38 -3.31
C HIS A 15 11.12 -19.56 -3.98
N ILE A 16 11.46 -18.55 -4.78
CA ILE A 16 10.48 -17.72 -5.51
C ILE A 16 10.90 -17.54 -6.97
N LEU A 17 9.93 -17.23 -7.84
CA LEU A 17 10.23 -16.75 -9.18
C LEU A 17 10.87 -15.35 -9.07
N ALA A 18 12.17 -15.25 -9.33
CA ALA A 18 12.93 -14.01 -9.24
C ALA A 18 12.99 -13.30 -10.60
N ASP A 19 11.82 -12.89 -11.11
CA ASP A 19 11.58 -12.25 -12.42
C ASP A 19 11.49 -10.72 -12.37
N GLY A 20 11.78 -10.11 -11.22
CA GLY A 20 11.91 -8.67 -11.08
C GLY A 20 13.09 -8.07 -11.84
N TYR A 21 13.24 -6.75 -11.75
CA TYR A 21 14.34 -6.02 -12.37
C TYR A 21 15.72 -6.45 -11.83
N GLU A 22 16.76 -6.24 -12.64
CA GLU A 22 18.14 -6.61 -12.30
C GLU A 22 18.75 -5.84 -11.10
N PRO A 23 18.55 -4.51 -10.94
CA PRO A 23 19.22 -3.76 -9.87
C PRO A 23 18.89 -4.27 -8.47
N VAL A 24 19.90 -4.31 -7.60
CA VAL A 24 19.72 -4.61 -6.17
C VAL A 24 19.74 -3.30 -5.42
N MET A 25 18.61 -2.90 -4.85
CA MET A 25 18.47 -1.59 -4.20
C MET A 25 19.38 -1.45 -2.97
N ASP A 26 20.32 -0.50 -3.02
CA ASP A 26 21.06 -0.04 -1.84
C ASP A 26 20.14 0.85 -1.00
N MET A 27 19.63 0.28 0.10
CA MET A 27 18.68 0.94 1.01
C MET A 27 19.28 2.16 1.72
N LYS A 28 20.61 2.26 1.82
CA LYS A 28 21.30 3.37 2.50
C LYS A 28 21.66 4.49 1.54
N LYS A 29 22.07 4.15 0.31
CA LYS A 29 22.53 5.12 -0.67
C LYS A 29 21.44 5.65 -1.59
N SER A 30 20.38 4.90 -1.87
CA SER A 30 19.25 5.40 -2.68
C SER A 30 18.68 6.69 -2.07
N HIS A 31 18.40 7.70 -2.89
CA HIS A 31 18.04 9.02 -2.38
C HIS A 31 17.17 9.81 -3.37
N GLY A 32 16.21 10.57 -2.86
CA GLY A 32 15.31 11.37 -3.70
C GLY A 32 14.67 10.51 -4.79
N SER A 33 14.91 10.85 -6.05
CA SER A 33 14.41 10.09 -7.22
C SER A 33 15.45 9.13 -7.82
N TRP A 34 16.50 8.76 -7.08
CA TRP A 34 17.60 7.92 -7.56
C TRP A 34 17.68 6.60 -6.80
N LEU A 35 17.61 5.49 -7.53
CA LEU A 35 17.87 4.15 -7.03
C LEU A 35 19.35 3.82 -7.26
N VAL A 36 20.07 3.48 -6.20
CA VAL A 36 21.46 3.02 -6.30
C VAL A 36 21.51 1.51 -6.30
N ASP A 37 22.23 0.93 -7.25
CA ASP A 37 22.46 -0.52 -7.32
C ASP A 37 23.65 -0.93 -6.42
N GLU A 38 23.40 -1.74 -5.40
CA GLU A 38 24.39 -2.19 -4.43
C GLU A 38 25.44 -3.13 -5.04
N ARG A 39 25.24 -3.61 -6.28
CA ARG A 39 26.20 -4.52 -6.96
C ARG A 39 27.43 -3.80 -7.49
N ASP A 40 27.25 -2.58 -7.99
CA ASP A 40 28.29 -1.82 -8.69
C ASP A 40 28.29 -0.31 -8.40
N GLY A 41 27.27 0.21 -7.70
CA GLY A 41 27.13 1.62 -7.34
C GLY A 41 26.47 2.48 -8.42
N SER A 42 25.97 1.90 -9.51
CA SER A 42 25.29 2.65 -10.57
C SER A 42 24.00 3.29 -10.05
N GLU A 43 23.72 4.50 -10.51
CA GLU A 43 22.49 5.23 -10.16
C GLU A 43 21.49 5.23 -11.31
N TYR A 44 20.23 4.98 -10.97
CA TYR A 44 19.11 4.94 -11.89
C TYR A 44 18.10 6.02 -11.50
N LEU A 45 17.81 6.94 -12.44
CA LEU A 45 16.72 7.89 -12.27
C LEU A 45 15.39 7.11 -12.28
N ASP A 46 14.69 7.14 -11.15
CA ASP A 46 13.47 6.39 -10.93
C ASP A 46 12.24 7.19 -11.38
N MET A 47 11.72 6.83 -12.55
CA MET A 47 10.43 7.28 -13.09
C MET A 47 9.35 6.20 -12.95
N PHE A 48 9.59 5.18 -12.12
CA PHE A 48 8.74 4.02 -11.88
C PHE A 48 8.10 4.05 -10.48
N SER A 49 8.81 4.59 -9.49
CA SER A 49 8.35 4.88 -8.12
C SER A 49 7.60 3.73 -7.46
N MET A 50 8.11 2.51 -7.64
CA MET A 50 7.55 1.27 -7.10
C MET A 50 6.08 1.06 -7.51
N PHE A 51 5.81 1.10 -8.82
CA PHE A 51 4.45 1.12 -9.36
C PHE A 51 3.61 2.27 -8.77
N ALA A 52 4.20 3.47 -8.73
CA ALA A 52 3.58 4.70 -8.21
C ALA A 52 3.19 4.69 -6.71
N SER A 53 3.74 3.78 -5.90
CA SER A 53 3.51 3.76 -4.45
C SER A 53 4.51 4.64 -3.65
N GLY A 54 5.67 4.96 -4.23
CA GLY A 54 6.72 5.76 -3.61
C GLY A 54 6.49 7.27 -3.74
N ALA A 55 5.60 7.84 -2.92
CA ALA A 55 5.18 9.25 -3.05
C ALA A 55 6.29 10.31 -2.83
N VAL A 56 7.28 10.02 -1.98
CA VAL A 56 8.32 10.99 -1.57
C VAL A 56 9.75 10.56 -1.92
N GLY A 57 9.88 9.51 -2.74
CA GLY A 57 11.17 8.94 -3.12
C GLY A 57 11.91 8.23 -1.98
N TYR A 58 13.21 8.06 -2.17
CA TYR A 58 14.08 7.27 -1.27
C TYR A 58 14.74 8.15 -0.21
N ASN A 59 14.85 7.61 1.00
CA ASN A 59 15.54 8.25 2.14
C ASN A 59 15.16 9.72 2.37
N HIS A 60 13.87 10.07 2.20
CA HIS A 60 13.35 11.42 2.39
C HIS A 60 13.73 11.99 3.78
N PRO A 61 14.27 13.22 3.89
CA PRO A 61 14.78 13.78 5.14
C PRO A 61 13.80 13.70 6.32
N ASP A 62 12.53 14.02 6.10
CA ASP A 62 11.52 13.98 7.18
C ASP A 62 11.22 12.55 7.67
N ILE A 63 11.28 11.56 6.78
CA ILE A 63 11.12 10.15 7.14
C ILE A 63 12.34 9.68 7.94
N GLN A 64 13.54 10.13 7.54
CA GLN A 64 14.78 9.84 8.26
C GLN A 64 14.78 10.47 9.65
N ALA A 65 14.27 11.70 9.79
CA ALA A 65 14.12 12.38 11.08
C ALA A 65 13.10 11.67 11.99
N GLY A 66 12.08 11.02 11.41
CA GLY A 66 11.05 10.26 12.13
C GLY A 66 11.39 8.79 12.47
N LYS A 67 12.64 8.34 12.25
CA LYS A 67 13.03 6.92 12.38
C LYS A 67 12.69 6.26 13.71
N ASP A 68 12.87 6.95 14.82
CA ASP A 68 12.63 6.35 16.14
C ASP A 68 11.14 6.04 16.35
N ARG A 69 10.26 6.95 15.89
CA ARG A 69 8.81 6.74 15.91
C ARG A 69 8.40 5.57 15.03
N LEU A 70 8.95 5.47 13.82
CA LEU A 70 8.71 4.36 12.91
C LEU A 70 9.22 3.03 13.47
N THR A 71 10.40 3.04 14.10
CA THR A 71 11.00 1.86 14.74
C THR A 71 10.11 1.34 15.86
N ALA A 72 9.62 2.23 16.73
CA ALA A 72 8.69 1.86 17.81
C ALA A 72 7.41 1.19 17.26
N ALA A 73 6.85 1.73 16.17
CA ALA A 73 5.67 1.16 15.52
C ALA A 73 5.95 -0.20 14.86
N ALA A 74 7.15 -0.39 14.29
CA ALA A 74 7.53 -1.60 13.55
C ALA A 74 7.82 -2.83 14.45
N LEU A 75 8.02 -2.64 15.76
CA LEU A 75 8.31 -3.74 16.70
C LEU A 75 7.10 -4.66 16.94
N TYR A 76 5.88 -4.18 16.70
CA TYR A 76 4.65 -4.92 16.94
C TYR A 76 3.68 -4.75 15.76
N LYS A 77 2.90 -5.78 15.45
CA LYS A 77 1.79 -5.72 14.49
C LYS A 77 0.45 -5.89 15.22
N PRO A 78 -0.07 -4.85 15.90
CA PRO A 78 -1.33 -4.96 16.65
C PRO A 78 -2.51 -5.14 15.69
N THR A 79 -3.51 -5.89 16.16
CA THR A 79 -4.80 -5.98 15.49
C THR A 79 -5.59 -4.69 15.75
N LEU A 80 -5.35 -3.67 14.92
CA LEU A 80 -5.93 -2.33 15.08
C LEU A 80 -7.47 -2.28 14.93
N SER A 81 -8.12 -3.37 14.50
CA SER A 81 -9.58 -3.50 14.56
C SER A 81 -10.10 -3.66 15.99
N ASP A 82 -9.27 -4.14 16.91
CA ASP A 82 -9.68 -4.54 18.26
C ASP A 82 -8.93 -3.77 19.35
N ILE A 83 -7.65 -3.47 19.14
CA ILE A 83 -6.79 -2.79 20.11
C ILE A 83 -6.17 -1.55 19.45
N TYR A 84 -6.66 -0.38 19.86
CA TYR A 84 -6.18 0.90 19.35
C TYR A 84 -4.92 1.39 20.08
N ASN A 85 -4.17 2.28 19.43
CA ASN A 85 -3.04 3.00 20.02
C ASN A 85 -3.02 4.47 19.55
N ILE A 86 -2.20 5.29 20.21
CA ILE A 86 -2.10 6.73 19.94
C ILE A 86 -1.63 7.00 18.49
N GLN A 87 -0.67 6.22 17.99
CA GLN A 87 -0.13 6.40 16.64
C GLN A 87 -1.20 6.21 15.55
N TYR A 88 -2.12 5.26 15.74
CA TYR A 88 -3.25 5.05 14.84
C TYR A 88 -4.23 6.23 14.88
N ALA A 89 -4.55 6.76 16.08
CA ALA A 89 -5.41 7.94 16.21
C ALA A 89 -4.79 9.18 15.53
N GLU A 90 -3.50 9.46 15.77
CA GLU A 90 -2.77 10.56 15.14
C GLU A 90 -2.73 10.41 13.61
N PHE A 91 -2.56 9.18 13.10
CA PHE A 91 -2.64 8.89 11.68
C PHE A 91 -4.02 9.22 11.11
N VAL A 92 -5.10 8.75 11.73
CA VAL A 92 -6.47 8.98 11.24
C VAL A 92 -6.83 10.47 11.27
N GLU A 93 -6.44 11.20 12.31
CA GLU A 93 -6.65 12.66 12.40
C GLU A 93 -5.88 13.41 11.31
N LYS A 94 -4.60 13.07 11.08
CA LYS A 94 -3.83 13.70 10.02
C LYS A 94 -4.41 13.37 8.64
N PHE A 95 -4.83 12.12 8.43
CA PHE A 95 -5.44 11.65 7.20
C PHE A 95 -6.78 12.36 6.95
N SER A 96 -7.62 12.51 7.97
CA SER A 96 -8.91 13.21 7.83
C SER A 96 -8.73 14.67 7.41
N ASN A 97 -7.76 15.36 8.01
CA ASN A 97 -7.47 16.76 7.70
C ASN A 97 -6.85 16.98 6.32
N THR A 98 -6.38 15.92 5.65
CA THR A 98 -5.64 16.01 4.39
C THR A 98 -6.40 15.39 3.20
N ALA A 99 -7.06 14.24 3.41
CA ALA A 99 -7.50 13.35 2.34
C ALA A 99 -8.96 12.89 2.45
N ILE A 100 -9.66 13.12 3.56
CA ILE A 100 -11.08 12.79 3.68
C ILE A 100 -11.91 14.03 3.31
N PRO A 101 -12.64 14.02 2.18
CA PRO A 101 -13.50 15.14 1.83
C PRO A 101 -14.80 15.13 2.66
N GLU A 102 -15.39 16.30 2.86
CA GLU A 102 -16.62 16.48 3.67
C GLU A 102 -17.78 15.57 3.22
N TYR A 103 -17.87 15.27 1.92
CA TYR A 103 -18.95 14.45 1.36
C TYR A 103 -18.72 12.93 1.46
N LEU A 104 -17.55 12.47 1.96
CA LEU A 104 -17.24 11.05 2.21
C LEU A 104 -16.57 10.87 3.59
N PRO A 105 -17.29 11.11 4.70
CA PRO A 105 -16.67 11.22 6.03
C PRO A 105 -16.24 9.88 6.65
N HIS A 106 -16.60 8.74 6.04
CA HIS A 106 -16.32 7.42 6.60
C HIS A 106 -15.09 6.79 5.96
N ALA A 107 -14.11 6.42 6.77
CA ALA A 107 -12.90 5.71 6.34
C ALA A 107 -12.87 4.28 6.88
N PHE A 108 -12.32 3.37 6.07
CA PHE A 108 -12.02 2.00 6.43
C PHE A 108 -10.65 1.65 5.87
N PHE A 109 -9.75 1.11 6.70
CA PHE A 109 -8.37 0.81 6.31
C PHE A 109 -8.15 -0.70 6.20
N ILE A 110 -7.39 -1.11 5.18
CA ILE A 110 -7.06 -2.51 4.91
C ILE A 110 -5.72 -2.63 4.18
N GLU A 111 -5.00 -3.72 4.39
CA GLU A 111 -3.75 -4.01 3.68
C GLU A 111 -4.05 -4.51 2.25
N GLY A 112 -3.61 -3.77 1.23
CA GLY A 112 -3.71 -4.16 -0.18
C GLY A 112 -4.80 -3.45 -0.97
N GLY A 113 -4.44 -2.91 -2.14
CA GLY A 113 -5.35 -2.11 -2.98
C GLY A 113 -6.56 -2.89 -3.50
N ALA A 114 -6.38 -4.15 -3.90
CA ALA A 114 -7.47 -5.01 -4.38
C ALA A 114 -8.53 -5.24 -3.28
N LEU A 115 -8.12 -5.51 -2.04
CA LEU A 115 -9.02 -5.66 -0.90
C LEU A 115 -9.70 -4.33 -0.51
N GLY A 116 -9.05 -3.19 -0.77
CA GLY A 116 -9.69 -1.87 -0.71
C GLY A 116 -10.86 -1.75 -1.68
N VAL A 117 -10.65 -2.15 -2.95
CA VAL A 117 -11.73 -2.20 -3.95
C VAL A 117 -12.84 -3.17 -3.53
N GLU A 118 -12.50 -4.37 -3.07
CA GLU A 118 -13.51 -5.36 -2.63
C GLU A 118 -14.38 -4.85 -1.48
N ASN A 119 -13.83 -4.13 -0.50
CA ASN A 119 -14.64 -3.57 0.58
C ASN A 119 -15.55 -2.45 0.08
N ALA A 120 -15.11 -1.62 -0.87
CA ALA A 120 -16.00 -0.67 -1.54
C ALA A 120 -17.15 -1.39 -2.28
N LEU A 121 -16.86 -2.50 -2.96
CA LEU A 121 -17.89 -3.32 -3.62
C LEU A 121 -18.86 -3.96 -2.61
N LYS A 122 -18.36 -4.50 -1.50
CA LYS A 122 -19.18 -5.06 -0.41
C LYS A 122 -20.16 -4.02 0.13
N VAL A 123 -19.69 -2.79 0.39
CA VAL A 123 -20.53 -1.68 0.82
C VAL A 123 -21.58 -1.34 -0.24
N ALA A 124 -21.19 -1.26 -1.52
CA ALA A 124 -22.13 -0.99 -2.62
C ALA A 124 -23.21 -2.07 -2.75
N PHE A 125 -22.86 -3.34 -2.62
CA PHE A 125 -23.80 -4.46 -2.66
C PHE A 125 -24.79 -4.43 -1.49
N ASP A 126 -24.29 -4.30 -0.24
CA ASP A 126 -25.14 -4.22 0.95
C ASP A 126 -26.11 -3.03 0.84
N TRP A 127 -25.58 -1.84 0.52
CA TRP A 127 -26.39 -0.64 0.35
C TRP A 127 -27.47 -0.82 -0.72
N LYS A 128 -27.11 -1.39 -1.87
CA LYS A 128 -28.07 -1.56 -2.98
C LYS A 128 -29.17 -2.57 -2.64
N VAL A 129 -28.82 -3.66 -1.95
CA VAL A 129 -29.78 -4.68 -1.51
C VAL A 129 -30.74 -4.08 -0.48
N ARG A 130 -30.24 -3.39 0.54
CA ARG A 130 -31.08 -2.72 1.55
C ARG A 130 -32.04 -1.72 0.91
N LYS A 131 -31.53 -0.84 0.04
CA LYS A 131 -32.33 0.15 -0.68
C LYS A 131 -33.39 -0.46 -1.60
N ASN A 132 -33.14 -1.65 -2.15
CA ASN A 132 -34.14 -2.37 -2.94
C ASN A 132 -35.20 -3.05 -2.06
N MET A 133 -34.81 -3.58 -0.90
CA MET A 133 -35.75 -4.14 0.08
C MET A 133 -36.71 -3.08 0.62
N GLU A 134 -36.21 -1.89 0.96
CA GLU A 134 -37.03 -0.73 1.36
C GLU A 134 -38.07 -0.34 0.31
N LYS A 135 -37.77 -0.58 -0.97
CA LYS A 135 -38.66 -0.29 -2.11
C LYS A 135 -39.47 -1.50 -2.59
N ALA A 136 -39.54 -2.57 -1.79
CA ALA A 136 -40.22 -3.83 -2.15
C ALA A 136 -39.76 -4.46 -3.48
N LYS A 137 -38.50 -4.22 -3.89
CA LYS A 137 -37.90 -4.77 -5.13
C LYS A 137 -37.19 -6.12 -4.92
N GLY A 138 -37.15 -6.62 -3.69
CA GLY A 138 -36.48 -7.86 -3.29
C GLY A 138 -34.96 -7.75 -3.18
N LYS A 139 -34.29 -8.89 -2.92
CA LYS A 139 -32.83 -8.99 -2.72
C LYS A 139 -32.05 -8.96 -4.04
N LYS A 140 -32.15 -7.86 -4.79
CA LYS A 140 -31.43 -7.63 -6.06
C LYS A 140 -30.30 -6.60 -5.85
N GLY A 141 -29.21 -6.68 -6.62
CA GLY A 141 -28.13 -5.69 -6.55
C GLY A 141 -26.69 -6.21 -6.71
N GLY A 142 -26.48 -7.51 -6.97
CA GLY A 142 -25.14 -8.12 -7.00
C GLY A 142 -24.38 -8.02 -8.34
N LYS A 143 -24.60 -6.98 -9.14
CA LYS A 143 -23.88 -6.78 -10.41
C LYS A 143 -23.14 -5.46 -10.39
N ILE A 144 -21.95 -5.44 -10.98
CA ILE A 144 -21.10 -4.26 -11.12
C ILE A 144 -20.99 -3.90 -12.59
N ILE A 145 -21.12 -2.60 -12.89
CA ILE A 145 -20.80 -2.04 -14.20
C ILE A 145 -19.34 -1.56 -14.13
N HIS A 146 -18.52 -1.93 -15.11
CA HIS A 146 -17.12 -1.53 -15.20
C HIS A 146 -16.73 -1.20 -16.65
N PHE A 147 -15.62 -0.49 -16.82
CA PHE A 147 -15.08 -0.16 -18.14
C PHE A 147 -14.26 -1.31 -18.74
N LYS A 148 -14.09 -1.30 -20.07
CA LYS A 148 -13.14 -2.18 -20.75
C LYS A 148 -11.71 -1.82 -20.32
N GLN A 149 -10.83 -2.83 -20.21
CA GLN A 149 -9.42 -2.66 -19.84
C GLN A 149 -9.19 -2.07 -18.44
N ALA A 150 -10.19 -2.13 -17.56
CA ALA A 150 -10.02 -1.73 -16.17
C ALA A 150 -9.06 -2.68 -15.42
N PHE A 151 -8.23 -2.13 -14.53
CA PHE A 151 -7.36 -2.87 -13.63
C PHE A 151 -7.76 -2.56 -12.19
N HIS A 152 -8.34 -3.53 -11.48
CA HIS A 152 -8.88 -3.36 -10.12
C HIS A 152 -8.28 -4.30 -9.08
N GLY A 153 -7.25 -5.07 -9.45
CA GLY A 153 -6.61 -6.04 -8.57
C GLY A 153 -6.52 -7.43 -9.16
N ARG A 154 -6.08 -8.37 -8.32
CA ARG A 154 -5.89 -9.80 -8.64
C ARG A 154 -6.34 -10.69 -7.46
N THR A 155 -7.45 -10.33 -6.83
CA THR A 155 -8.08 -11.08 -5.74
C THR A 155 -9.22 -11.96 -6.25
#